data_AF-A0A5C5V6J9-F1
#
_entry.id   AF-A0A5C5V6J9-F1
#
_cell.length_a   1.000
_cell.length_b   1.000
_cell.length_c   1.000
_cell.angle_alpha   90.00
_cell.angle_beta   90.00
_cell.angle_gamma   90.00
#
_symmetry.space_group_name_H-M   'P 1'
#
loop_
_entity.id
_entity.type
_entity.pdbx_description
1 polymer ?
#
loop_
_entity_poly.entity_id
_entity_poly.type
_entity_poly.pdbx_seq_one_letter_code
_entity_poly.pdbx_strand_id
1 'polypeptide(L)'
;MQTLKWFSLRSSPRQKAKWHYRRGMARAKLHQRALAIEDYRMVIQMDGVPPELVAMALYNRALVRLAMGEQDQAIGDLKGVLAMPGAAVRVKTEARRKLLRMDRATERINPEA
;
A
#
# COMPACT_ATOMS: atom_id res chain seq x y z
N MET A 1 40.21 -23.32 6.46
CA MET A 1 39.02 -23.73 7.25
C MET A 1 37.97 -22.65 7.11
N GLN A 2 36.85 -22.92 6.43
CA GLN A 2 35.71 -22.00 6.44
C GLN A 2 34.98 -22.15 7.77
N THR A 3 35.08 -21.14 8.63
CA THR A 3 34.26 -21.10 9.84
C THR A 3 33.42 -19.83 9.86
N LEU A 4 32.12 -20.10 9.71
CA LEU A 4 31.06 -19.49 10.49
C LEU A 4 30.55 -18.11 10.01
N LYS A 5 29.86 -18.16 8.87
CA LYS A 5 28.88 -17.19 8.33
C LYS A 5 27.64 -17.01 9.23
N TRP A 6 27.78 -16.99 10.57
CA TRP A 6 26.66 -16.90 11.53
C TRP A 6 26.19 -15.47 11.81
N PHE A 7 26.94 -14.46 11.34
CA PHE A 7 26.71 -13.06 11.69
C PHE A 7 25.67 -12.30 10.84
N SER A 8 24.90 -12.98 9.98
CA SER A 8 23.91 -12.30 9.13
C SER A 8 22.49 -12.83 9.27
N LEU A 9 22.03 -13.10 10.49
CA LEU A 9 20.58 -13.05 10.78
C LEU A 9 20.06 -11.60 10.83
N ARG A 10 20.59 -10.72 9.96
CA ARG A 10 19.97 -9.44 9.67
C ARG A 10 18.73 -9.75 8.86
N SER A 11 17.55 -9.56 9.45
CA SER A 11 16.28 -9.69 8.73
C SER A 11 16.33 -8.87 7.45
N SER A 12 16.19 -9.55 6.31
CA SER A 12 16.30 -8.88 5.00
C SER A 12 15.26 -7.76 4.88
N PRO A 13 15.51 -6.69 4.10
CA PRO A 13 14.51 -5.64 3.86
C PRO A 13 13.15 -6.22 3.45
N ARG A 14 13.16 -7.26 2.60
CA ARG A 14 11.97 -8.03 2.24
C ARG A 14 11.20 -8.60 3.44
N GLN A 15 11.89 -9.16 4.45
CA GLN A 15 11.24 -9.71 5.64
C GLN A 15 10.64 -8.60 6.52
N LYS A 16 11.39 -7.50 6.72
CA LYS A 16 10.90 -6.33 7.47
C LYS A 16 9.67 -5.71 6.79
N ALA A 17 9.70 -5.53 5.48
CA ALA A 17 8.57 -5.06 4.70
C ALA A 17 7.35 -5.99 4.81
N LYS A 18 7.55 -7.32 4.72
CA LYS A 18 6.45 -8.29 4.91
C LYS A 18 5.83 -8.20 6.30
N TRP A 19 6.65 -7.98 7.33
CA TRP A 19 6.16 -7.81 8.70
C TRP A 19 5.32 -6.54 8.84
N HIS A 20 5.83 -5.39 8.38
CA HIS A 20 5.07 -4.13 8.39
C HIS A 20 3.76 -4.27 7.60
N TYR A 21 3.81 -4.85 6.40
CA TYR A 21 2.62 -5.08 5.59
C TYR A 21 1.55 -5.90 6.32
N ARG A 22 1.93 -7.03 6.94
CA ARG A 22 1.01 -7.89 7.69
C ARG A 22 0.46 -7.19 8.93
N ARG A 23 1.31 -6.44 9.65
CA ARG A 23 0.87 -5.67 10.83
C ARG A 23 -0.09 -4.56 10.45
N GLY A 24 0.18 -3.85 9.35
CA GLY A 24 -0.71 -2.84 8.79
C GLY A 24 -2.09 -3.41 8.43
N MET A 25 -2.13 -4.60 7.80
CA MET A 25 -3.39 -5.30 7.53
C MET A 25 -4.15 -5.66 8.81
N ALA A 26 -3.46 -6.16 9.84
CA ALA A 26 -4.09 -6.48 11.12
C ALA A 26 -4.67 -5.23 11.80
N ARG A 27 -3.90 -4.14 11.82
CA ARG A 27 -4.33 -2.84 12.37
C ARG A 27 -5.51 -2.25 11.61
N ALA A 28 -5.53 -2.36 10.28
CA ALA A 28 -6.66 -1.91 9.47
C ALA A 28 -7.94 -2.69 9.83
N LYS A 29 -7.84 -4.01 10.02
CA LYS A 29 -8.97 -4.85 10.47
C LYS A 29 -9.46 -4.49 11.88
N LEU A 30 -8.57 -4.04 12.75
CA LEU A 30 -8.89 -3.58 14.10
C LEU A 30 -9.31 -2.11 14.15
N HIS A 31 -9.58 -1.47 12.99
CA HIS A 31 -9.91 -0.04 12.87
C HIS A 31 -8.84 0.91 13.44
N GLN A 32 -7.62 0.44 13.65
CA GLN A 32 -6.46 1.25 14.05
C GLN A 32 -5.85 1.93 12.83
N ARG A 33 -6.64 2.81 12.19
CA ARG A 33 -6.40 3.33 10.84
C ARG A 33 -5.07 4.11 10.72
N ALA A 34 -4.77 5.02 11.65
CA ALA A 34 -3.52 5.78 11.65
C ALA A 34 -2.28 4.88 11.76
N LEU A 35 -2.34 3.86 12.63
CA LEU A 35 -1.24 2.90 12.78
C LEU A 35 -1.08 2.00 11.55
N ALA A 36 -2.18 1.66 10.87
CA ALA A 36 -2.14 0.91 9.62
C ALA A 36 -1.49 1.73 8.48
N ILE A 37 -1.84 3.01 8.36
CA ILE A 37 -1.22 3.95 7.42
C ILE A 37 0.29 4.00 7.63
N GLU A 38 0.72 4.10 8.89
CA GLU A 38 2.13 4.16 9.25
C GLU A 38 2.87 2.87 8.88
N ASP A 39 2.27 1.70 9.13
CA ASP A 39 2.86 0.43 8.71
C ASP A 39 3.00 0.32 7.18
N TYR A 40 2.01 0.76 6.42
CA TYR A 40 2.12 0.77 4.96
C TYR A 40 3.16 1.78 4.48
N ARG A 41 3.29 2.95 5.14
CA ARG A 41 4.35 3.94 4.86
C ARG A 41 5.74 3.31 4.98
N MET A 42 5.98 2.53 6.03
CA MET A 42 7.26 1.84 6.25
C MET A 42 7.59 0.84 5.14
N VAL A 43 6.58 0.18 4.54
CA VAL A 43 6.80 -0.71 3.38
C VAL A 43 7.20 0.10 2.15
N ILE A 44 6.53 1.24 1.93
CA ILE A 44 6.69 2.07 0.73
C ILE A 44 8.04 2.78 0.69
N GLN A 45 8.59 3.15 1.86
CA GLN A 45 9.87 3.88 1.96
C GLN A 45 11.09 2.95 2.04
N MET A 46 10.90 1.63 2.01
CA MET A 46 11.99 0.68 2.23
C MET A 46 12.63 0.23 0.92
N ASP A 47 13.94 0.35 0.85
CA ASP A 47 14.73 -0.10 -0.30
C ASP A 47 14.83 -1.62 -0.40
N GLY A 48 14.99 -2.13 -1.62
CA GLY A 48 15.14 -3.57 -1.87
C GLY A 48 13.88 -4.41 -1.62
N VAL A 49 12.72 -3.76 -1.56
CA VAL A 49 11.42 -4.40 -1.42
C VAL A 49 10.86 -4.77 -2.80
N PRO A 50 10.26 -5.97 -2.98
CA PRO A 50 9.62 -6.32 -4.25
C PRO A 50 8.55 -5.28 -4.64
N PRO A 51 8.53 -4.80 -5.90
CA PRO A 51 7.55 -3.80 -6.35
C PRO A 51 6.10 -4.19 -6.06
N GLU A 52 5.76 -5.48 -6.21
CA GLU A 52 4.43 -5.99 -5.89
C GLU A 52 4.03 -5.75 -4.42
N LEU A 53 4.97 -5.90 -3.48
CA LEU A 53 4.67 -5.66 -2.06
C LEU A 53 4.43 -4.17 -1.79
N VAL A 54 5.17 -3.29 -2.47
CA VAL A 54 4.95 -1.84 -2.39
C VAL A 54 3.60 -1.46 -3.00
N ALA A 55 3.24 -2.02 -4.15
CA ALA A 55 1.95 -1.79 -4.80
C ALA A 55 0.77 -2.23 -3.93
N MET A 56 0.85 -3.41 -3.29
CA MET A 56 -0.17 -3.85 -2.34
C MET A 56 -0.26 -2.94 -1.11
N ALA A 57 0.87 -2.43 -0.61
CA ALA A 57 0.88 -1.50 0.53
C ALA A 57 0.24 -0.15 0.17
N LEU A 58 0.55 0.41 -1.01
CA LEU A 58 -0.12 1.61 -1.54
C LEU A 58 -1.63 1.40 -1.68
N TYR A 59 -2.04 0.30 -2.31
CA TYR A 59 -3.46 -0.02 -2.48
C TYR A 59 -4.20 -0.12 -1.14
N ASN A 60 -3.65 -0.86 -0.17
CA ASN A 60 -4.29 -0.98 1.14
C ASN A 60 -4.28 0.33 1.93
N ARG A 61 -3.23 1.14 1.81
CA ARG A 61 -3.20 2.47 2.43
C ARG A 61 -4.28 3.38 1.85
N ALA A 62 -4.49 3.34 0.52
CA ALA A 62 -5.59 4.05 -0.12
C ALA A 62 -6.95 3.63 0.46
N LEU A 63 -7.19 2.32 0.64
CA LEU A 63 -8.45 1.84 1.24
C LEU A 63 -8.66 2.35 2.67
N VAL A 64 -7.60 2.39 3.48
CA VAL A 64 -7.67 2.93 4.85
C VAL A 64 -7.94 4.43 4.83
N ARG A 65 -7.26 5.18 3.96
CA ARG A 65 -7.47 6.62 3.77
C ARG A 65 -8.90 6.96 3.35
N LEU A 66 -9.47 6.18 2.42
CA LEU A 66 -10.88 6.33 2.06
C LEU A 66 -11.82 6.09 3.24
N ALA A 67 -11.52 5.11 4.10
CA ALA A 67 -12.29 4.88 5.31
C ALA A 67 -12.14 5.99 6.36
N MET A 68 -11.18 6.91 6.19
CA MET A 68 -10.99 8.12 6.99
C MET A 68 -11.53 9.38 6.32
N GLY A 69 -12.06 9.29 5.09
CA GLY A 69 -12.49 10.46 4.31
C GLY A 69 -11.34 11.20 3.60
N GLU A 70 -10.12 10.68 3.65
CA GLU A 70 -8.93 11.24 3.00
C GLU A 70 -8.90 10.87 1.50
N GLN A 71 -9.85 11.40 0.74
CA GLN A 71 -10.07 11.01 -0.66
C GLN A 71 -8.90 11.38 -1.57
N ASP A 72 -8.36 12.60 -1.47
CA ASP A 72 -7.27 13.06 -2.33
C ASP A 72 -6.00 12.25 -2.12
N GLN A 73 -5.66 11.98 -0.86
CA GLN A 73 -4.50 11.16 -0.51
C GLN A 73 -4.67 9.71 -0.97
N ALA A 74 -5.90 9.17 -0.93
CA ALA A 74 -6.20 7.86 -1.47
C ALA A 74 -6.08 7.81 -2.99
N ILE A 75 -6.56 8.84 -3.71
CA ILE A 75 -6.38 8.97 -5.17
C ILE A 75 -4.90 8.97 -5.52
N GLY A 76 -4.08 9.72 -4.79
CA GLY A 76 -2.62 9.75 -4.96
C GLY A 76 -2.01 8.35 -4.83
N ASP A 77 -2.38 7.60 -3.78
CA ASP A 77 -1.89 6.23 -3.58
C ASP A 77 -2.33 5.28 -4.71
N LEU A 78 -3.59 5.35 -5.16
CA LEU A 78 -4.11 4.53 -6.25
C LEU A 78 -3.43 4.84 -7.59
N LYS A 79 -3.17 6.13 -7.89
CA LYS A 79 -2.39 6.54 -9.06
C LYS A 79 -0.95 6.02 -8.96
N GLY A 80 -0.36 6.03 -7.77
CA GLY A 80 0.94 5.43 -7.50
C GLY A 80 1.01 3.94 -7.85
N VAL A 81 -0.04 3.16 -7.54
CA VAL A 81 -0.14 1.74 -7.94
C VAL A 81 -0.12 1.58 -9.46
N LEU A 82 -0.87 2.41 -10.19
CA LEU A 82 -0.96 2.32 -11.65
C LEU A 82 0.38 2.65 -12.33
N ALA A 83 1.08 3.65 -11.80
CA ALA A 83 2.38 4.09 -12.30
C ALA A 83 3.53 3.11 -12.00
N MET A 84 3.38 2.24 -10.99
CA MET A 84 4.46 1.37 -10.53
C MET A 84 4.83 0.28 -11.55
N PRO A 85 6.08 0.23 -12.02
CA PRO A 85 6.60 -0.90 -12.79
C PRO A 85 6.64 -2.16 -11.92
N GLY A 86 6.25 -3.32 -12.47
CA GLY A 86 6.31 -4.59 -11.74
C GLY A 86 5.17 -4.83 -10.73
N ALA A 87 4.20 -3.91 -10.61
CA ALA A 87 2.95 -4.20 -9.91
C ALA A 87 2.08 -5.18 -10.74
N ALA A 88 1.55 -6.19 -10.10
CA ALA A 88 0.72 -7.21 -10.72
C ALA A 88 -0.54 -6.60 -11.34
N VAL A 89 -0.94 -7.17 -12.48
CA VAL A 89 -2.14 -6.75 -13.23
C VAL A 89 -3.35 -6.69 -12.32
N ARG A 90 -3.54 -7.68 -11.44
CA ARG A 90 -4.66 -7.73 -10.49
C ARG A 90 -4.72 -6.49 -9.60
N VAL A 91 -3.59 -6.05 -9.03
CA VAL A 91 -3.55 -4.88 -8.13
C VAL A 91 -3.83 -3.60 -8.90
N LYS A 92 -3.29 -3.47 -10.13
CA LYS A 92 -3.59 -2.34 -11.01
C LYS A 92 -5.07 -2.31 -11.42
N THR A 93 -5.66 -3.46 -11.73
CA THR A 93 -7.08 -3.57 -12.09
C THR A 93 -7.99 -3.13 -10.94
N GLU A 94 -7.71 -3.58 -9.71
CA GLU A 94 -8.47 -3.14 -8.53
C GLU A 94 -8.29 -1.65 -8.26
N ALA A 95 -7.07 -1.11 -8.39
CA ALA A 95 -6.84 0.32 -8.24
C ALA A 95 -7.60 1.16 -9.27
N ARG A 96 -7.57 0.76 -10.55
CA ARG A 96 -8.31 1.43 -11.63
C ARG A 96 -9.81 1.39 -11.39
N ARG A 97 -10.34 0.24 -10.99
CA ARG A 97 -11.77 0.09 -10.66
C ARG A 97 -12.17 0.97 -9.49
N LYS A 98 -11.30 1.11 -8.49
CA LYS A 98 -11.56 1.96 -7.34
C LYS A 98 -11.61 3.44 -7.74
N LEU A 99 -10.65 3.92 -8.52
CA LEU A 99 -10.63 5.28 -9.05
C LEU A 99 -11.90 5.59 -9.87
N LEU A 100 -12.28 4.73 -10.82
CA LEU A 100 -13.48 4.94 -11.62
C LEU A 100 -14.76 5.07 -10.78
N ARG A 101 -14.87 4.33 -9.67
CA ARG A 101 -16.02 4.46 -8.77
C ARG A 101 -16.00 5.78 -7.99
N MET A 102 -14.82 6.28 -7.66
CA MET A 102 -14.65 7.56 -6.98
C MET A 102 -15.02 8.71 -7.92
N ASP A 103 -14.51 8.71 -9.15
CA ASP A 103 -14.81 9.74 -10.15
C ASP A 103 -16.32 9.83 -10.40
N ARG A 104 -16.99 8.69 -10.62
CA ARG A 104 -18.45 8.63 -10.76
C ARG A 104 -19.21 9.09 -9.51
N ALA A 105 -18.66 8.89 -8.32
CA ALA A 105 -19.28 9.37 -7.09
C ALA A 105 -19.15 10.89 -6.98
N THR A 106 -18.00 11.44 -7.37
CA THR A 106 -17.75 12.89 -7.43
C THR A 106 -18.67 13.56 -8.45
N GLU A 107 -18.78 13.02 -9.67
CA GLU A 107 -19.70 13.53 -10.72
C GLU A 107 -21.16 13.51 -10.28
N ARG A 108 -21.59 12.50 -9.52
CA ARG A 108 -22.96 12.45 -8.97
C ARG A 108 -23.21 13.51 -7.90
N ILE A 109 -22.20 13.82 -7.10
CA ILE A 109 -22.28 14.83 -6.05
C ILE A 109 -22.16 16.24 -6.66
N ASN A 110 -21.46 16.37 -7.78
CA ASN A 110 -21.24 17.64 -8.47
C ASN A 110 -21.45 17.47 -9.99
N PRO A 111 -22.70 17.48 -10.47
CA PRO A 111 -23.01 17.23 -11.87
C PRO A 111 -22.62 18.36 -12.84
N GLU A 112 -22.08 19.48 -12.34
CA GLU A 112 -21.81 20.70 -13.12
C GLU A 112 -20.33 21.15 -13.13
N ALA A 113 -19.39 20.31 -12.64
CA ALA A 113 -17.95 20.62 -12.62
C ALA A 113 -17.18 20.11 -13.85
#